data_AF-A0A484C179-F1
#
_entry.id   AF-A0A484C179-F1
#
_cell.length_a   1.000
_cell.length_b   1.000
_cell.length_c   1.000
_cell.angle_alpha   90.00
_cell.angle_beta   90.00
_cell.angle_gamma   90.00
#
_symmetry.space_group_name_H-M   'P 1'
#
loop_
_entity.id
_entity.type
_entity.pdbx_description
1 polymer ?
#
loop_
_entity_poly.entity_id
_entity_poly.type
_entity_poly.pdbx_seq_one_letter_code
_entity_poly.pdbx_strand_id
1 'polypeptide(L)'
;MPRLEDHCWSCSCASRIETKHSSGANWLAHKAEEMMSIITSVLSNAYGSLHDVRTANLIRRGLVLFTVGAFLALVLNLLQIQRHVTLFPEEVMATLFSSAWWIPPCCGTGAAVVGLLYPCLDSHLGEPHKFKREWASVMRCIAVFVGINHASVKLDFANNVQLSLTLAALSLGLWWTFDRSRSGFGLGITTAILATVFTQLLVYNGVYQYTSPDFLYVRSWLPCIFFSGGVTVGNIGRQLAMGGVEKPHMD
;
A
#
# COMPACT_ATOMS: atom_id res chain seq x y z
N MET A 1 87.16 60.88 -20.91
CA MET A 1 86.15 61.45 -21.83
C MET A 1 86.77 61.52 -23.21
N PRO A 2 86.06 61.29 -24.33
CA PRO A 2 84.61 61.32 -24.51
C PRO A 2 83.98 60.00 -25.02
N ARG A 3 82.64 60.00 -25.03
CA ARG A 3 81.70 58.96 -25.45
C ARG A 3 80.81 59.62 -26.50
N LEU A 4 80.71 59.02 -27.69
CA LEU A 4 79.82 59.29 -28.83
C LEU A 4 79.96 57.99 -29.69
N GLU A 5 78.94 57.30 -30.18
CA GLU A 5 77.80 57.74 -31.00
C GLU A 5 76.61 56.76 -30.86
N ASP A 6 75.41 57.34 -30.97
CA ASP A 6 74.15 56.66 -31.28
C ASP A 6 74.12 56.22 -32.75
N HIS A 7 73.45 55.11 -33.09
CA HIS A 7 72.49 55.08 -34.21
C HIS A 7 71.59 53.83 -34.20
N CYS A 8 70.29 54.15 -34.19
CA CYS A 8 69.06 53.37 -34.38
C CYS A 8 69.07 52.32 -35.48
N TRP A 9 68.51 51.12 -35.24
CA TRP A 9 67.69 50.36 -36.21
C TRP A 9 66.55 49.61 -35.49
N SER A 10 65.31 49.92 -35.87
CA SER A 10 64.08 49.18 -35.52
C SER A 10 64.03 47.84 -36.24
N CYS A 11 63.52 46.80 -35.57
CA CYS A 11 62.95 45.63 -36.25
C CYS A 11 61.85 44.99 -35.41
N SER A 12 60.62 45.03 -35.93
CA SER A 12 59.50 44.22 -35.48
C SER A 12 59.74 42.76 -35.82
N CYS A 13 59.62 41.87 -34.84
CA CYS A 13 59.37 40.46 -35.06
C CYS A 13 58.38 39.96 -34.01
N ALA A 14 57.11 39.89 -34.41
CA ALA A 14 56.14 39.04 -33.77
C ALA A 14 56.50 37.58 -34.09
N SER A 15 56.85 36.79 -33.08
CA SER A 15 56.84 35.32 -33.18
C SER A 15 55.90 34.74 -32.14
N ARG A 16 54.69 34.49 -32.64
CA ARG A 16 53.65 33.58 -32.15
C ARG A 16 54.25 32.34 -31.45
N ILE A 17 54.24 32.32 -30.12
CA ILE A 17 54.42 31.09 -29.32
C ILE A 17 53.33 31.08 -28.25
N GLU A 18 52.13 30.67 -28.63
CA GLU A 18 51.10 30.19 -27.70
C GLU A 18 50.02 29.56 -28.57
N THR A 19 49.78 28.24 -28.46
CA THR A 19 48.52 27.57 -28.89
C THR A 19 48.55 26.05 -28.81
N LYS A 20 49.71 25.37 -28.67
CA LYS A 20 49.71 23.89 -28.73
C LYS A 20 49.31 23.18 -27.43
N HIS A 21 49.54 23.76 -26.24
CA HIS A 21 49.20 23.11 -24.97
C HIS A 21 47.76 23.38 -24.48
N SER A 22 47.18 24.54 -24.84
CA SER A 22 45.80 24.91 -24.47
C SER A 22 44.73 24.16 -25.29
N SER A 23 45.02 23.85 -26.55
CA SER A 23 44.05 23.18 -27.44
C SER A 23 43.72 21.75 -27.00
N GLY A 24 44.69 21.01 -26.46
CA GLY A 24 44.46 19.63 -25.97
C GLY A 24 43.67 19.60 -24.67
N ALA A 25 43.97 20.51 -23.73
CA ALA A 25 43.24 20.63 -22.47
C ALA A 25 41.79 21.10 -22.69
N ASN A 26 41.57 22.09 -23.56
CA ASN A 26 40.22 22.56 -23.89
C ASN A 26 39.41 21.50 -24.65
N TRP A 27 40.05 20.70 -25.51
CA TRP A 27 39.38 19.59 -26.20
C TRP A 27 39.00 18.46 -25.24
N LEU A 28 39.88 18.11 -24.29
CA LEU A 28 39.57 17.13 -23.26
C LEU A 28 38.48 17.61 -22.30
N ALA A 29 38.48 18.90 -21.93
CA ALA A 29 37.44 19.51 -21.11
C ALA A 29 36.07 19.50 -21.81
N HIS A 30 36.01 19.91 -23.09
CA HIS A 30 34.79 19.85 -23.90
C HIS A 30 34.25 18.42 -24.01
N LYS A 31 35.13 17.45 -24.25
CA LYS A 31 34.75 16.04 -24.35
C LYS A 31 34.27 15.47 -23.01
N ALA A 32 34.83 15.94 -21.89
CA ALA A 32 34.38 15.59 -20.56
C ALA A 32 33.01 16.21 -20.23
N GLU A 33 32.75 17.46 -20.63
CA GLU A 33 31.45 18.13 -20.47
C GLU A 33 30.35 17.42 -21.28
N GLU A 34 30.64 17.05 -22.52
CA GLU A 34 29.73 16.28 -23.38
C GLU A 34 29.40 14.91 -22.76
N MET A 35 30.42 14.21 -22.26
CA MET A 35 30.25 12.92 -21.60
C MET A 35 29.42 13.04 -20.30
N MET A 36 29.65 14.08 -19.49
CA MET A 36 28.88 14.36 -18.27
C MET A 36 27.41 14.68 -18.55
N SER A 37 27.12 15.42 -19.64
CA SER A 37 25.76 15.71 -20.09
C SER A 37 25.03 14.43 -20.53
N ILE A 38 25.70 13.57 -21.30
CA ILE A 38 25.15 12.27 -21.71
C ILE A 38 24.84 11.42 -20.47
N ILE A 39 25.78 11.31 -19.52
CA ILE A 39 25.57 10.55 -18.28
C ILE A 39 24.38 11.09 -17.48
N THR A 40 24.26 12.41 -17.36
CA THR A 40 23.16 13.06 -16.63
C THR A 40 21.80 12.80 -17.29
N SER A 41 21.73 12.87 -18.62
CA SER A 41 20.51 12.58 -19.38
C SER A 41 20.09 11.11 -19.28
N VAL A 42 21.05 10.18 -19.36
CA VAL A 42 20.80 8.75 -19.23
C VAL A 42 20.36 8.40 -17.80
N LEU A 43 21.01 8.96 -16.79
CA LEU A 43 20.63 8.78 -15.39
C LEU A 43 19.24 9.37 -15.10
N SER A 44 18.93 10.55 -15.62
CA SER A 44 17.61 11.18 -15.47
C SER A 44 16.51 10.36 -16.14
N ASN A 45 16.74 9.89 -17.36
CA ASN A 45 15.79 9.03 -18.08
C ASN A 45 15.62 7.65 -17.40
N ALA A 46 16.70 7.05 -16.92
CA ALA A 46 16.66 5.78 -16.19
C ALA A 46 15.93 5.95 -14.84
N TYR A 47 16.19 7.04 -14.12
CA TYR A 47 15.49 7.38 -12.89
C TYR A 47 13.99 7.60 -13.13
N GLY A 48 13.63 8.36 -14.17
CA GLY A 48 12.25 8.59 -14.57
C GLY A 48 11.52 7.30 -14.93
N SER A 49 12.14 6.45 -15.75
CA SER A 49 11.60 5.14 -16.14
C SER A 49 11.42 4.20 -14.93
N LEU A 50 12.42 4.13 -14.04
CA LEU A 50 12.33 3.31 -12.83
C LEU A 50 11.23 3.81 -11.88
N HIS A 51 11.10 5.12 -11.73
CA HIS A 51 10.05 5.73 -10.91
C HIS A 51 8.66 5.47 -11.49
N ASP A 52 8.51 5.54 -12.82
CA ASP A 52 7.25 5.27 -13.51
C ASP A 52 6.82 3.80 -13.35
N VAL A 53 7.74 2.85 -13.55
CA VAL A 53 7.48 1.41 -13.34
C VAL A 53 7.12 1.10 -11.88
N ARG A 54 7.82 1.70 -10.91
CA ARG A 54 7.50 1.53 -9.48
C ARG A 54 6.12 2.11 -9.16
N THR A 55 5.80 3.28 -9.70
CA THR A 55 4.51 3.95 -9.49
C THR A 55 3.36 3.14 -10.10
N ALA A 56 3.51 2.67 -11.34
CA ALA A 56 2.54 1.80 -12.00
C ALA A 56 2.29 0.51 -11.22
N ASN A 57 3.36 -0.11 -10.68
CA ASN A 57 3.23 -1.31 -9.85
C ASN A 57 2.48 -1.04 -8.53
N LEU A 58 2.72 0.10 -7.88
CA LEU A 58 1.99 0.50 -6.68
C LEU A 58 0.50 0.76 -6.98
N ILE A 59 0.20 1.47 -8.08
CA ILE A 59 -1.16 1.73 -8.53
C ILE A 59 -1.89 0.41 -8.82
N ARG A 60 -1.26 -0.52 -9.56
CA ARG A 60 -1.83 -1.84 -9.86
C ARG A 60 -2.16 -2.61 -8.58
N ARG A 61 -1.24 -2.64 -7.61
CA ARG A 61 -1.45 -3.31 -6.32
C ARG A 61 -2.57 -2.67 -5.52
N GLY A 62 -2.60 -1.34 -5.47
CA GLY A 62 -3.67 -0.58 -4.83
C GLY A 62 -5.04 -0.86 -5.45
N LEU A 63 -5.12 -0.93 -6.78
CA LEU A 63 -6.35 -1.23 -7.50
C LEU A 63 -6.84 -2.66 -7.23
N VAL A 64 -5.95 -3.65 -7.20
CA VAL A 64 -6.31 -5.03 -6.84
C VAL A 64 -6.79 -5.12 -5.39
N LEU A 65 -6.12 -4.44 -4.46
CA LEU A 65 -6.53 -4.40 -3.06
C LEU A 65 -7.89 -3.71 -2.88
N PHE A 66 -8.13 -2.62 -3.62
CA PHE A 66 -9.40 -1.91 -3.62
C PHE A 66 -10.54 -2.81 -4.09
N THR A 67 -10.37 -3.48 -5.24
CA THR A 67 -11.43 -4.33 -5.80
C THR A 67 -11.70 -5.54 -4.92
N VAL A 68 -10.66 -6.19 -4.37
CA VAL A 68 -10.82 -7.31 -3.44
C VAL A 68 -11.49 -6.86 -2.14
N GLY A 69 -11.11 -5.70 -1.60
CA GLY A 69 -11.73 -5.15 -0.40
C GLY A 69 -13.21 -4.80 -0.59
N ALA A 70 -13.56 -4.14 -1.69
CA ALA A 70 -14.94 -3.82 -2.04
C ALA A 70 -15.77 -5.10 -2.27
N PHE A 71 -15.22 -6.09 -2.95
CA PHE A 71 -15.87 -7.38 -3.16
C PHE A 71 -16.13 -8.12 -1.84
N LEU A 72 -15.13 -8.20 -0.96
CA LEU A 72 -15.31 -8.81 0.36
C LEU A 72 -16.37 -8.07 1.17
N ALA A 73 -16.38 -6.74 1.16
CA ALA A 73 -17.42 -5.96 1.83
C ALA A 73 -18.83 -6.28 1.32
N LEU A 74 -18.99 -6.41 -0.01
CA LEU A 74 -20.27 -6.84 -0.60
C LEU A 74 -20.67 -8.24 -0.15
N VAL A 75 -19.75 -9.21 -0.19
CA VAL A 75 -20.02 -10.59 0.26
C VAL A 75 -20.45 -10.61 1.73
N LEU A 76 -19.73 -9.91 2.59
CA LEU A 76 -20.05 -9.83 4.02
C LEU A 76 -21.42 -9.18 4.27
N ASN A 77 -21.72 -8.10 3.54
CA ASN A 77 -23.01 -7.43 3.61
C ASN A 77 -24.14 -8.38 3.19
N LEU A 78 -23.99 -9.10 2.06
CA LEU A 78 -24.98 -10.09 1.60
C LEU A 78 -25.19 -11.21 2.63
N LEU A 79 -24.13 -11.71 3.25
CA LEU A 79 -24.21 -12.72 4.31
C LEU A 79 -24.92 -12.20 5.57
N GLN A 80 -24.76 -10.92 5.88
CA GLN A 80 -25.49 -10.25 6.97
C GLN A 80 -26.98 -10.11 6.66
N ILE A 81 -27.34 -9.82 5.41
CA ILE A 81 -28.73 -9.59 4.96
C ILE A 81 -29.54 -10.89 4.80
N GLN A 82 -28.92 -11.97 4.31
CA GLN A 82 -29.55 -13.29 4.09
C GLN A 82 -30.25 -13.86 5.35
N ARG A 83 -29.93 -13.35 6.55
CA ARG A 83 -30.56 -13.76 7.81
C ARG A 83 -31.87 -13.04 8.13
N HIS A 84 -32.13 -11.86 7.56
CA HIS A 84 -33.32 -11.09 7.91
C HIS A 84 -34.54 -11.38 7.03
N VAL A 85 -34.37 -11.91 5.81
CA VAL A 85 -35.49 -12.26 4.92
C VAL A 85 -35.05 -13.42 4.00
N THR A 86 -35.61 -14.62 4.18
CA THR A 86 -35.34 -15.78 3.33
C THR A 86 -36.14 -15.78 2.01
N LEU A 87 -36.88 -14.72 1.73
CA LEU A 87 -37.63 -14.47 0.49
C LEU A 87 -37.23 -13.10 -0.04
N PHE A 88 -36.28 -13.04 -0.98
CA PHE A 88 -35.77 -11.80 -1.54
C PHE A 88 -36.84 -11.06 -2.36
N PRO A 89 -37.38 -9.91 -1.91
CA PRO A 89 -38.04 -8.98 -2.81
C PRO A 89 -36.94 -8.17 -3.50
N GLU A 90 -36.95 -8.07 -4.83
CA GLU A 90 -35.94 -7.31 -5.61
C GLU A 90 -35.77 -5.86 -5.10
N GLU A 91 -36.81 -5.31 -4.48
CA GLU A 91 -36.87 -3.98 -3.88
C GLU A 91 -35.86 -3.76 -2.75
N VAL A 92 -35.56 -4.76 -1.92
CA VAL A 92 -34.63 -4.61 -0.78
C VAL A 92 -33.18 -4.57 -1.27
N MET A 93 -32.84 -5.36 -2.29
CA MET A 93 -31.51 -5.30 -2.92
C MET A 93 -31.27 -3.94 -3.58
N ALA A 94 -32.25 -3.42 -4.32
CA ALA A 94 -32.16 -2.09 -4.93
C ALA A 94 -32.02 -0.98 -3.88
N THR A 95 -32.76 -1.06 -2.78
CA THR A 95 -32.71 -0.07 -1.69
C THR A 95 -31.37 -0.08 -0.96
N LEU A 96 -30.74 -1.24 -0.78
CA LEU A 96 -29.41 -1.36 -0.16
C LEU A 96 -28.28 -0.87 -1.09
N PHE A 97 -28.35 -1.22 -2.37
CA PHE A 97 -27.44 -0.65 -3.37
C PHE A 97 -27.63 0.85 -3.55
N SER A 98 -28.80 1.41 -3.17
CA SER A 98 -29.05 2.84 -3.23
C SER A 98 -28.73 3.58 -1.92
N SER A 99 -28.92 2.95 -0.75
CA SER A 99 -28.76 3.59 0.57
C SER A 99 -27.38 3.38 1.20
N ALA A 100 -26.69 2.29 0.87
CA ALA A 100 -25.42 1.89 1.45
C ALA A 100 -24.30 1.73 0.41
N TRP A 101 -24.47 2.35 -0.77
CA TRP A 101 -23.52 2.31 -1.90
C TRP A 101 -22.11 2.79 -1.55
N TRP A 102 -21.98 3.61 -0.50
CA TRP A 102 -20.71 4.17 -0.02
C TRP A 102 -19.87 3.16 0.79
N ILE A 103 -20.48 2.09 1.32
CA ILE A 103 -19.79 1.11 2.17
C ILE A 103 -18.72 0.34 1.37
N PRO A 104 -19.01 -0.27 0.20
CA PRO A 104 -17.99 -0.99 -0.55
C PRO A 104 -16.80 -0.11 -1.00
N PRO A 105 -16.99 1.11 -1.52
CA PRO A 105 -15.89 2.03 -1.79
C PRO A 105 -15.06 2.38 -0.54
N CYS A 106 -15.71 2.63 0.61
CA CYS A 106 -15.00 2.94 1.86
C CYS A 106 -14.12 1.76 2.31
N CYS A 107 -14.67 0.55 2.33
CA CYS A 107 -13.94 -0.67 2.66
C CYS A 107 -12.83 -0.98 1.65
N GLY A 108 -13.08 -0.76 0.36
CA GLY A 108 -12.07 -0.89 -0.70
C GLY A 108 -10.90 0.07 -0.50
N THR A 109 -11.16 1.35 -0.20
CA THR A 109 -10.09 2.32 0.07
C THR A 109 -9.32 1.97 1.32
N GLY A 110 -10.00 1.59 2.41
CA GLY A 110 -9.35 1.10 3.63
C GLY A 110 -8.46 -0.12 3.34
N ALA A 111 -8.93 -1.04 2.51
CA ALA A 111 -8.17 -2.21 2.11
C ALA A 111 -6.92 -1.87 1.29
N ALA A 112 -7.03 -0.94 0.34
CA ALA A 112 -5.89 -0.46 -0.43
C ALA A 112 -4.84 0.20 0.46
N VAL A 113 -5.25 1.08 1.37
CA VAL A 113 -4.34 1.76 2.31
C VAL A 113 -3.62 0.75 3.21
N VAL A 114 -4.37 -0.12 3.88
CA VAL A 114 -3.81 -1.11 4.80
C VAL A 114 -2.91 -2.10 4.05
N GLY A 115 -3.38 -2.64 2.92
CA GLY A 115 -2.63 -3.61 2.13
C GLY A 115 -1.33 -3.06 1.53
N LEU A 116 -1.27 -1.77 1.19
CA LEU A 116 -0.04 -1.11 0.75
C LEU A 116 0.89 -0.74 1.92
N LEU A 117 0.34 -0.42 3.09
CA LEU A 117 1.11 -0.02 4.26
C LEU A 117 1.88 -1.20 4.90
N TYR A 118 1.30 -2.40 4.86
CA TYR A 118 1.91 -3.62 5.42
C TYR A 118 3.32 -3.92 4.87
N PRO A 119 3.54 -4.05 3.54
CA PRO A 119 4.88 -4.28 2.98
C PRO A 119 5.90 -3.18 3.32
N CYS A 120 5.45 -1.92 3.38
CA CYS A 120 6.30 -0.79 3.73
C CYS A 120 6.80 -0.87 5.18
N LEU A 121 5.90 -1.21 6.11
CA LEU A 121 6.26 -1.34 7.52
C LEU A 121 7.06 -2.61 7.81
N ASP A 122 6.81 -3.70 7.10
CA ASP A 122 7.66 -4.89 7.18
C ASP A 122 9.11 -4.57 6.77
N SER A 123 9.30 -3.79 5.70
CA SER A 123 10.62 -3.34 5.27
C SER A 123 11.30 -2.44 6.30
N HIS A 124 10.53 -1.58 6.98
CA HIS A 124 11.07 -0.65 7.97
C HIS A 124 11.41 -1.34 9.31
N LEU A 125 10.62 -2.35 9.68
CA LEU A 125 10.81 -3.13 10.90
C LEU A 125 11.83 -4.27 10.73
N GLY A 126 12.34 -4.47 9.52
CA GLY A 126 13.30 -5.53 9.20
C GLY A 126 12.73 -6.93 9.43
N GLU A 127 11.40 -7.09 9.39
CA GLU A 127 10.80 -8.43 9.51
C GLU A 127 11.21 -9.23 8.27
N PRO A 128 11.86 -10.40 8.44
CA PRO A 128 12.26 -11.21 7.30
C PRO A 128 10.98 -11.55 6.54
N HIS A 129 10.91 -11.11 5.27
CA HIS A 129 9.85 -11.55 4.36
C HIS A 129 9.85 -13.07 4.42
N LYS A 130 8.86 -13.66 5.10
CA LYS A 130 8.78 -15.11 5.29
C LYS A 130 8.63 -15.72 3.90
N PHE A 131 9.78 -16.11 3.37
CA PHE A 131 9.95 -16.68 2.05
C PHE A 131 9.07 -17.92 2.00
N LYS A 132 8.14 -17.95 1.03
CA LYS A 132 7.09 -18.98 0.81
C LYS A 132 5.78 -18.81 1.58
N ARG A 133 5.18 -17.62 1.61
CA ARG A 133 3.72 -17.61 1.82
C ARG A 133 3.04 -17.95 0.51
N GLU A 134 2.35 -19.08 0.46
CA GLU A 134 1.61 -19.50 -0.73
C GLU A 134 0.25 -18.78 -0.81
N TRP A 135 -0.26 -18.57 -2.04
CA TRP A 135 -1.62 -18.09 -2.27
C TRP A 135 -2.67 -18.95 -1.56
N ALA A 136 -2.41 -20.25 -1.38
CA ALA A 136 -3.26 -21.16 -0.61
C ALA A 136 -3.46 -20.69 0.85
N SER A 137 -2.41 -20.19 1.51
CA SER A 137 -2.51 -19.67 2.88
C SER A 137 -3.37 -18.40 2.94
N VAL A 138 -3.27 -17.54 1.93
CA VAL A 138 -4.10 -16.32 1.82
C VAL A 138 -5.56 -16.66 1.57
N MET A 139 -5.85 -17.61 0.69
CA MET A 139 -7.22 -18.07 0.46
C MET A 139 -7.83 -18.70 1.72
N ARG A 140 -7.06 -19.47 2.50
CA ARG A 140 -7.49 -19.97 3.81
C ARG A 140 -7.78 -18.84 4.80
N CYS A 141 -6.92 -17.81 4.84
CA CYS A 141 -7.13 -16.65 5.70
C CYS A 141 -8.41 -15.88 5.32
N ILE A 142 -8.68 -15.69 4.02
CA ILE A 142 -9.92 -15.09 3.53
C ILE A 142 -11.13 -15.93 3.94
N ALA A 143 -11.06 -17.25 3.75
CA ALA A 143 -12.15 -18.16 4.12
C ALA A 143 -12.46 -18.13 5.62
N VAL A 144 -11.42 -18.14 6.47
CA VAL A 144 -11.59 -18.01 7.93
C VAL A 144 -12.16 -16.64 8.28
N PHE A 145 -11.69 -15.54 7.66
CA PHE A 145 -12.24 -14.20 7.89
C PHE A 145 -13.73 -14.10 7.53
N VAL A 146 -14.13 -14.62 6.37
CA VAL A 146 -15.54 -14.70 5.97
C VAL A 146 -16.33 -15.58 6.94
N GLY A 147 -15.74 -16.70 7.41
CA GLY A 147 -16.32 -17.57 8.41
C GLY A 147 -16.53 -16.90 9.78
N ILE A 148 -15.58 -16.10 10.26
CA ILE A 148 -15.70 -15.31 11.49
C ILE A 148 -16.85 -14.30 11.37
N ASN A 149 -16.92 -13.59 10.24
CA ASN A 149 -18.03 -12.66 9.96
C ASN A 149 -19.37 -13.38 9.88
N HIS A 150 -19.42 -14.55 9.24
CA HIS A 150 -20.66 -15.31 9.17
C HIS A 150 -21.08 -15.83 10.56
N ALA A 151 -20.11 -16.28 11.37
CA ALA A 151 -20.34 -16.73 12.73
C ALA A 151 -20.85 -15.60 13.64
N SER A 152 -20.37 -14.36 13.48
CA SER A 152 -20.82 -13.22 14.30
C SER A 152 -22.28 -12.86 14.09
N VAL A 153 -22.84 -13.20 12.92
CA VAL A 153 -24.26 -13.00 12.58
C VAL A 153 -25.09 -14.25 12.91
N LYS A 154 -24.48 -15.43 12.89
CA LYS A 154 -25.18 -16.71 13.10
C LYS A 154 -25.30 -17.11 14.57
N LEU A 155 -24.36 -16.71 15.41
CA LEU A 155 -24.33 -17.08 16.82
C LEU A 155 -25.07 -16.05 17.68
N ASP A 156 -26.35 -16.30 17.94
CA ASP A 156 -27.11 -15.59 18.97
C ASP A 156 -26.75 -16.14 20.36
N PHE A 157 -25.58 -15.77 20.88
CA PHE A 157 -25.26 -16.05 22.27
C PHE A 157 -26.13 -15.16 23.17
N ALA A 158 -26.68 -15.75 24.23
CA ALA A 158 -27.47 -15.03 25.23
C ALA A 158 -26.67 -13.92 25.96
N ASN A 159 -25.34 -13.93 25.86
CA ASN A 159 -24.46 -12.95 26.47
C ASN A 159 -23.49 -12.35 25.43
N ASN A 160 -23.57 -11.04 25.21
CA ASN A 160 -22.74 -10.29 24.27
C ASN A 160 -21.23 -10.36 24.61
N VAL A 161 -20.87 -10.63 25.87
CA VAL A 161 -19.48 -10.84 26.30
C VAL A 161 -18.93 -12.16 25.81
N GLN A 162 -19.74 -13.22 25.76
CA GLN A 162 -19.31 -14.52 25.23
C GLN A 162 -19.06 -14.42 23.73
N LEU A 163 -19.98 -13.78 23.00
CA LEU A 163 -19.83 -13.54 21.56
C LEU A 163 -18.55 -12.75 21.24
N SER A 164 -18.31 -11.64 21.95
CA SER A 164 -17.13 -10.80 21.72
C SER A 164 -15.83 -11.52 22.08
N LEU A 165 -15.80 -12.29 23.18
CA LEU A 165 -14.63 -13.06 23.58
C LEU A 165 -14.30 -14.18 22.58
N THR A 166 -15.31 -14.89 22.09
CA THR A 166 -15.12 -15.92 21.06
C THR A 166 -14.59 -15.32 19.76
N LEU A 167 -15.15 -14.19 19.32
CA LEU A 167 -14.70 -13.52 18.09
C LEU A 167 -13.31 -12.92 18.25
N ALA A 168 -12.96 -12.40 19.43
CA ALA A 168 -11.62 -11.95 19.76
C ALA A 168 -10.63 -13.12 19.69
N ALA A 169 -10.96 -14.27 20.30
CA ALA A 169 -10.13 -15.47 20.25
C ALA A 169 -9.94 -15.99 18.82
N LEU A 170 -11.00 -16.03 18.00
CA LEU A 170 -10.92 -16.43 16.59
C LEU A 170 -10.08 -15.46 15.76
N SER A 171 -10.22 -14.15 16.01
CA SER A 171 -9.48 -13.10 15.29
C SER A 171 -7.98 -13.12 15.65
N LEU A 172 -7.66 -13.32 16.93
CA LEU A 172 -6.28 -13.53 17.39
C LEU A 172 -5.71 -14.85 16.87
N GLY A 173 -6.53 -15.92 16.83
CA GLY A 173 -6.16 -17.20 16.23
C GLY A 173 -5.83 -17.06 14.75
N LEU A 174 -6.63 -16.31 13.98
CA LEU A 174 -6.36 -16.01 12.57
C LEU A 174 -5.01 -15.31 12.41
N TRP A 175 -4.73 -14.28 13.21
CA TRP A 175 -3.44 -13.60 13.19
C TRP A 175 -2.29 -14.55 13.53
N TRP A 176 -2.44 -15.34 14.60
CA TRP A 176 -1.42 -16.29 15.05
C TRP A 176 -1.12 -17.38 14.00
N THR A 177 -2.15 -17.89 13.32
CA THR A 177 -2.02 -19.00 12.36
C THR A 177 -1.51 -18.54 10.99
N PHE A 178 -2.00 -17.42 10.45
CA PHE A 178 -1.75 -17.03 9.05
C PHE A 178 -0.72 -15.92 8.85
N ASP A 179 -0.40 -15.16 9.91
CA ASP A 179 0.48 -14.01 9.83
C ASP A 179 1.67 -14.11 10.80
N ARG A 180 1.38 -14.13 12.11
CA ARG A 180 2.37 -14.20 13.20
C ARG A 180 3.44 -13.10 13.13
N SER A 181 3.15 -11.96 12.50
CA SER A 181 4.05 -10.81 12.39
C SER A 181 3.68 -9.72 13.39
N ARG A 182 4.68 -8.95 13.85
CA ARG A 182 4.46 -7.83 14.79
C ARG A 182 3.79 -6.64 14.10
N SER A 183 4.22 -6.36 12.87
CA SER A 183 3.63 -5.34 12.00
C SER A 183 2.15 -5.64 11.72
N GLY A 184 1.80 -6.90 11.47
CA GLY A 184 0.41 -7.30 11.25
C GLY A 184 -0.47 -7.15 12.50
N PHE A 185 0.08 -7.48 13.67
CA PHE A 185 -0.62 -7.24 14.93
C PHE A 185 -0.88 -5.75 15.17
N GLY A 186 0.17 -4.93 15.06
CA GLY A 186 0.09 -3.49 15.29
C GLY A 186 -0.87 -2.81 14.32
N LEU A 187 -0.71 -3.06 13.02
CA LEU A 187 -1.58 -2.49 12.00
C LEU A 187 -3.01 -3.01 12.07
N GLY A 188 -3.21 -4.28 12.44
CA GLY A 188 -4.54 -4.83 12.72
C GLY A 188 -5.24 -4.07 13.85
N ILE A 189 -4.55 -3.82 14.97
CA ILE A 189 -5.09 -3.04 16.09
C ILE A 189 -5.39 -1.59 15.67
N THR A 190 -4.45 -0.93 14.99
CA THR A 190 -4.64 0.43 14.50
C THR A 190 -5.85 0.51 13.57
N THR A 191 -5.99 -0.45 12.64
CA THR A 191 -7.14 -0.54 11.74
C THR A 191 -8.44 -0.75 12.52
N ALA A 192 -8.44 -1.63 13.51
CA ALA A 192 -9.62 -1.89 14.33
C ALA A 192 -10.09 -0.65 15.09
N ILE A 193 -9.17 0.09 15.71
CA ILE A 193 -9.48 1.33 16.44
C ILE A 193 -10.00 2.39 15.48
N LEU A 194 -9.27 2.67 14.39
CA LEU A 194 -9.65 3.70 13.41
C LEU A 194 -11.01 3.40 12.77
N ALA A 195 -11.24 2.17 12.35
CA ALA A 195 -12.51 1.76 11.77
C ALA A 195 -13.66 1.84 12.78
N THR A 196 -13.43 1.45 14.04
CA THR A 196 -14.44 1.56 15.10
C THR A 196 -14.80 3.02 15.37
N VAL A 197 -13.80 3.91 15.48
CA VAL A 197 -14.03 5.36 15.63
C VAL A 197 -14.76 5.93 14.43
N PHE A 198 -14.40 5.54 13.22
CA PHE A 198 -15.09 5.97 12.01
C PHE A 198 -16.56 5.52 12.01
N THR A 199 -16.84 4.26 12.36
CA THR A 199 -18.22 3.79 12.52
C THR A 199 -18.98 4.52 13.61
N GLN A 200 -18.31 4.86 14.71
CA GLN A 200 -18.91 5.64 15.79
C GLN A 200 -19.33 7.03 15.31
N LEU A 201 -18.48 7.69 14.53
CA LEU A 201 -18.77 9.00 13.95
C LEU A 201 -19.94 8.93 12.96
N LEU A 202 -20.00 7.90 12.13
CA LEU A 202 -21.13 7.67 11.22
C LEU A 202 -22.45 7.49 11.95
N VAL A 203 -22.45 6.72 13.05
CA VAL A 203 -23.63 6.51 13.90
C VAL A 203 -24.05 7.80 14.60
N TYR A 204 -23.08 8.55 15.12
CA TYR A 204 -23.35 9.83 15.79
C TYR A 204 -23.94 10.89 14.83
N ASN A 205 -23.49 10.93 13.57
CA ASN A 205 -24.02 11.82 12.55
C ASN A 205 -25.32 11.30 11.90
N GLY A 206 -25.86 10.16 12.35
CA GLY A 206 -27.11 9.59 11.83
C GLY A 206 -27.03 8.98 10.43
N VAL A 207 -25.81 8.84 9.86
CA VAL A 207 -25.58 8.25 8.53
C VAL A 207 -25.75 6.73 8.57
N TYR A 208 -25.51 6.11 9.72
CA TYR A 208 -25.59 4.67 9.91
C TYR A 208 -26.32 4.33 11.21
N GLN A 209 -27.21 3.34 11.21
CA GLN A 209 -27.93 2.89 12.42
C GLN A 209 -27.79 1.39 12.61
N TYR A 210 -27.47 0.97 13.84
CA TYR A 210 -27.49 -0.45 14.24
C TYR A 210 -28.82 -0.78 14.92
N THR A 211 -29.44 -1.90 14.54
CA THR A 211 -30.72 -2.38 15.07
C THR A 211 -30.70 -2.67 16.58
N SER A 212 -29.53 -2.98 17.15
CA SER A 212 -29.34 -3.14 18.61
C SER A 212 -27.89 -2.76 19.03
N PRO A 213 -27.65 -1.52 19.50
CA PRO A 213 -26.36 -1.13 20.04
C PRO A 213 -26.11 -1.79 21.41
N ASP A 214 -24.87 -2.25 21.65
CA ASP A 214 -24.47 -2.86 22.93
C ASP A 214 -23.61 -1.91 23.77
N PHE A 215 -22.43 -1.53 23.25
CA PHE A 215 -21.44 -0.74 23.98
C PHE A 215 -21.16 0.54 23.20
N LEU A 216 -21.38 1.70 23.82
CA LEU A 216 -21.15 3.02 23.21
C LEU A 216 -21.83 3.21 21.83
N TYR A 217 -23.04 2.69 21.59
CA TYR A 217 -23.72 2.77 20.27
C TYR A 217 -23.15 1.90 19.13
N VAL A 218 -22.14 1.05 19.40
CA VAL A 218 -21.55 0.11 18.42
C VAL A 218 -21.55 -1.32 18.97
N ARG A 219 -21.60 -2.31 18.08
CA ARG A 219 -21.63 -3.74 18.46
C ARG A 219 -20.24 -4.20 18.90
N SER A 220 -20.13 -4.77 20.10
CA SER A 220 -18.86 -5.08 20.78
C SER A 220 -17.92 -6.02 20.00
N TRP A 221 -18.43 -6.75 19.01
CA TRP A 221 -17.65 -7.63 18.16
C TRP A 221 -17.02 -6.95 16.92
N LEU A 222 -17.46 -5.74 16.54
CA LEU A 222 -16.97 -5.04 15.35
C LEU A 222 -15.46 -4.80 15.33
N PRO A 223 -14.82 -4.39 16.45
CA PRO A 223 -13.36 -4.24 16.48
C PRO A 223 -12.61 -5.53 16.11
N CYS A 224 -13.16 -6.70 16.47
CA CYS A 224 -12.55 -7.99 16.14
C CYS A 224 -12.64 -8.30 14.64
N ILE A 225 -13.76 -7.94 14.01
CA ILE A 225 -13.93 -8.05 12.56
C ILE A 225 -13.00 -7.10 11.81
N PHE A 226 -12.87 -5.85 12.26
CA PHE A 226 -11.93 -4.91 11.65
C PHE A 226 -10.47 -5.34 11.84
N PHE A 227 -10.11 -5.88 13.00
CA PHE A 227 -8.78 -6.44 13.24
C PHE A 227 -8.48 -7.59 12.26
N SER A 228 -9.36 -8.59 12.20
CA SER A 228 -9.18 -9.76 11.33
C SER A 228 -9.17 -9.38 9.85
N GLY A 229 -10.04 -8.46 9.42
CA GLY A 229 -10.06 -7.93 8.06
C GLY A 229 -8.77 -7.18 7.72
N GLY A 230 -8.25 -6.35 8.63
CA GLY A 230 -6.97 -5.66 8.47
C GLY A 230 -5.81 -6.64 8.27
N VAL A 231 -5.75 -7.71 9.06
CA VAL A 231 -4.73 -8.77 8.92
C VAL A 231 -4.89 -9.52 7.59
N THR A 232 -6.11 -9.88 7.19
CA THR A 232 -6.38 -10.56 5.92
C THR A 232 -5.96 -9.72 4.72
N VAL A 233 -6.32 -8.44 4.69
CA VAL A 233 -5.95 -7.53 3.60
C VAL A 233 -4.45 -7.24 3.60
N GLY A 234 -3.85 -7.01 4.77
CA GLY A 234 -2.41 -6.90 4.91
C GLY A 234 -1.69 -8.14 4.38
N ASN A 235 -2.31 -9.32 4.53
CA ASN A 235 -1.77 -10.55 4.00
C ASN A 235 -1.79 -10.64 2.47
N ILE A 236 -2.87 -10.17 1.85
CA ILE A 236 -3.00 -10.02 0.40
C ILE A 236 -1.96 -9.00 -0.11
N GLY A 237 -1.81 -7.87 0.58
CA GLY A 237 -0.86 -6.82 0.24
C GLY A 237 0.59 -7.31 0.16
N ARG A 238 1.02 -8.09 1.16
CA ARG A 238 2.33 -8.76 1.15
C ARG A 238 2.50 -9.74 -0.01
N GLN A 239 1.47 -10.50 -0.37
CA GLN A 239 1.55 -11.42 -1.52
C GLN A 239 1.75 -10.68 -2.83
N LEU A 240 0.96 -9.63 -3.03
CA LEU A 240 1.06 -8.77 -4.20
C LEU A 240 2.41 -8.06 -4.25
N ALA A 241 3.01 -7.79 -3.09
CA ALA A 241 4.37 -7.24 -2.98
C ALA A 241 5.45 -8.21 -3.47
N MET A 242 5.31 -9.50 -3.16
CA MET A 242 6.27 -10.55 -3.53
C MET A 242 6.17 -10.95 -5.02
N GLY A 243 4.96 -11.04 -5.58
CA GLY A 243 4.75 -11.47 -6.97
C GLY A 243 5.24 -10.49 -8.06
N GLY A 244 5.75 -9.31 -7.68
CA GLY A 244 6.37 -8.37 -8.62
C GLY A 244 7.87 -8.59 -8.84
N VAL A 245 8.49 -9.56 -8.15
CA VAL A 245 9.95 -9.80 -8.15
C VAL A 245 10.31 -11.10 -8.88
N GLU A 246 9.40 -11.67 -9.68
CA GLU A 246 9.76 -12.79 -10.55
C GLU A 246 10.71 -12.30 -11.65
N LYS A 247 11.98 -12.69 -11.52
CA LYS A 247 13.04 -12.49 -12.51
C LYS A 247 12.60 -13.11 -13.84
N PRO A 248 12.95 -12.51 -14.99
CA PRO A 248 12.80 -13.22 -16.26
C PRO A 248 13.61 -14.51 -16.17
N HIS A 249 12.93 -15.66 -16.32
CA HIS A 249 13.60 -16.90 -16.67
C HIS A 249 14.32 -16.63 -17.99
N MET A 250 15.66 -16.59 -17.94
CA MET A 250 16.46 -16.78 -19.14
C MET A 250 16.54 -18.29 -19.33
N ASP A 251 15.73 -18.80 -20.24
CA ASP A 251 15.96 -20.10 -20.88
C ASP A 251 17.12 -19.99 -21.89
#